data_AF-A0A925QMF2-F1
#
_entry.id   AF-A0A925QMF2-F1
#
_cell.length_a   1.000
_cell.length_b   1.000
_cell.length_c   1.000
_cell.angle_alpha   90.00
_cell.angle_beta   90.00
_cell.angle_gamma   90.00
#
_symmetry.space_group_name_H-M   'P 1'
#
loop_
_entity.id
_entity.type
_entity.pdbx_description
1 polymer ?
#
loop_
_entity_poly.entity_id
_entity_poly.type
_entity_poly.pdbx_seq_one_letter_code
_entity_poly.pdbx_strand_id
1 'polypeptide(L)'
;MTGQQFHPRVPAAWALAAALAVVLAACGDGYPTEDEPQLDMSRMTQTQLLAAMNQLGAQRHLAARWRYAMAPACVLKVRVRNGEATEKATALEGATVETRSEDKVIHILVRTKTGPESAPVVALKSSKWSDSVRMQALLAHLERSCSAPAAA
;
A
#
# COMPACT_ATOMS: atom_id res chain seq x y z
N MET A 1 -10.96 -6.42 71.71
CA MET A 1 -9.89 -6.01 70.78
C MET A 1 -10.42 -6.16 69.37
N THR A 2 -10.92 -5.06 68.79
CA THR A 2 -11.65 -5.06 67.51
C THR A 2 -10.78 -4.34 66.46
N GLY A 3 -10.34 -5.07 65.43
CA GLY A 3 -9.55 -4.52 64.34
C GLY A 3 -10.43 -3.74 63.35
N GLN A 4 -10.09 -2.47 63.10
CA GLN A 4 -10.70 -1.69 62.03
C GLN A 4 -9.97 -1.93 60.70
N GLN A 5 -10.72 -2.32 59.67
CA GLN A 5 -10.27 -2.39 58.30
C GLN A 5 -10.32 -1.00 57.65
N PHE A 6 -9.20 -0.55 57.10
CA PHE A 6 -9.11 0.66 56.29
C PHE A 6 -9.43 0.32 54.83
N HIS A 7 -10.60 0.73 54.33
CA HIS A 7 -10.88 0.79 52.90
C HIS A 7 -10.47 2.17 52.36
N PRO A 8 -9.51 2.26 51.43
CA PRO A 8 -9.24 3.53 50.75
C PRO A 8 -10.41 3.86 49.82
N ARG A 9 -11.17 4.91 50.16
CA ARG A 9 -12.12 5.55 49.25
C ARG A 9 -11.33 6.23 48.14
N VAL A 10 -11.19 5.56 47.01
CA VAL A 10 -10.66 6.20 45.80
C VAL A 10 -11.69 7.23 45.34
N PRO A 11 -11.35 8.53 45.27
CA PRO A 11 -12.30 9.56 44.85
C PRO A 11 -12.73 9.30 43.39
N ALA A 12 -14.04 9.32 43.13
CA ALA A 12 -14.64 8.99 41.83
C ALA A 12 -14.06 9.78 40.64
N ALA A 13 -13.50 10.96 40.90
CA ALA A 13 -12.79 11.78 39.92
C ALA A 13 -11.55 11.08 39.31
N TRP A 14 -10.84 10.26 40.10
CA TRP A 14 -9.67 9.52 39.63
C TRP A 14 -10.05 8.33 38.76
N ALA A 15 -11.19 7.68 39.05
CA ALA A 15 -11.72 6.61 38.21
C ALA A 15 -12.20 7.13 36.84
N LEU A 16 -12.82 8.32 36.80
CA LEU A 16 -13.23 8.95 35.55
C LEU A 16 -12.04 9.37 34.68
N ALA A 17 -10.99 9.94 35.29
CA ALA A 17 -9.78 10.34 34.56
C ALA A 17 -9.07 9.13 33.93
N ALA A 18 -8.98 8.01 34.65
CA ALA A 18 -8.41 6.77 34.13
C ALA A 18 -9.24 6.18 32.99
N ALA A 19 -10.58 6.19 33.10
CA ALA A 19 -11.47 5.73 32.04
C ALA A 19 -11.36 6.58 30.76
N LEU A 20 -11.24 7.90 30.90
CA LEU A 20 -11.07 8.82 29.76
C LEU A 20 -9.74 8.60 29.03
N ALA A 21 -8.66 8.33 29.78
CA ALA A 21 -7.35 8.04 29.21
C ALA A 21 -7.32 6.74 28.39
N VAL A 22 -8.06 5.71 28.82
CA VAL A 22 -8.19 4.44 28.09
C VAL A 22 -8.99 4.62 26.79
N VAL A 23 -10.04 5.45 26.81
CA VAL A 23 -10.84 5.76 25.61
C VAL A 23 -10.02 6.56 24.60
N LEU A 24 -9.18 7.50 25.04
CA LEU A 24 -8.29 8.26 24.17
C LEU A 24 -7.18 7.39 23.56
N ALA A 25 -6.64 6.43 24.32
CA ALA A 25 -5.67 5.47 23.81
C ALA A 25 -6.27 4.48 22.79
N ALA A 26 -7.56 4.16 22.91
CA ALA A 26 -8.27 3.29 21.97
C ALA A 26 -8.65 3.98 20.63
N CYS A 27 -8.63 5.31 20.56
CA CYS A 27 -8.78 6.06 19.31
C CYS A 27 -7.43 6.47 18.70
N GLY A 28 -6.33 6.32 19.43
CA GLY A 28 -4.96 6.45 18.94
C GLY A 28 -4.48 5.14 18.33
N ASP A 29 -5.29 4.51 17.49
CA ASP A 29 -4.89 3.31 16.76
C ASP A 29 -3.69 3.71 15.88
N GLY A 30 -2.56 3.06 16.10
CA GLY A 30 -1.23 3.55 15.75
C GLY A 30 -1.10 3.95 14.28
N TYR A 31 -1.00 5.25 14.04
CA TYR A 31 -0.49 5.74 12.76
C TYR A 31 0.93 5.19 12.56
N PRO A 32 1.27 4.69 11.35
CA PRO A 32 2.62 4.24 11.05
C PRO A 32 3.61 5.36 11.38
N THR A 33 4.51 5.12 12.33
CA THR A 33 5.58 6.05 12.72
C THR A 33 6.83 5.91 11.85
N GLU A 34 6.75 5.09 10.80
CA GLU A 34 7.83 4.94 9.82
C GLU A 34 7.89 6.23 8.98
N ASP A 35 8.87 7.08 9.28
CA ASP A 35 9.28 8.21 8.44
C ASP A 35 9.82 7.67 7.11
N GLU A 36 8.93 7.34 6.19
CA GLU A 36 9.28 7.02 4.82
C GLU A 36 9.63 8.31 4.06
N PRO A 37 10.72 8.34 3.27
CA PRO A 37 11.07 9.49 2.46
C PRO A 37 9.87 9.94 1.62
N GLN A 38 9.42 11.17 1.83
CA GLN A 38 8.28 11.74 1.11
C GLN A 38 8.69 12.00 -0.34
N LEU A 39 8.48 10.99 -1.19
CA LEU A 39 8.75 11.07 -2.62
C LEU A 39 7.67 11.89 -3.30
N ASP A 40 8.03 13.04 -3.88
CA ASP A 40 7.14 13.81 -4.73
C ASP A 40 6.99 13.11 -6.10
N MET A 41 6.04 12.17 -6.16
CA MET A 41 5.75 11.38 -7.35
C MET A 41 5.20 12.23 -8.51
N SER A 42 4.65 13.42 -8.22
CA SER A 42 4.07 14.30 -9.23
C SER A 42 5.12 14.92 -10.16
N ARG A 43 6.36 15.02 -9.68
CA ARG A 43 7.51 15.51 -10.45
C ARG A 43 8.29 14.41 -11.16
N MET A 44 7.92 13.15 -10.95
CA MET A 44 8.64 12.02 -11.53
C MET A 44 8.26 11.79 -12.99
N THR A 45 9.27 11.54 -13.82
CA THR A 45 9.06 11.03 -15.18
C THR A 45 8.57 9.58 -15.14
N GLN A 46 8.02 9.09 -16.26
CA GLN A 46 7.62 7.68 -16.40
C GLN A 46 8.76 6.71 -16.04
N THR A 47 9.99 7.01 -16.48
CA THR A 47 11.16 6.19 -16.17
C THR A 47 11.49 6.20 -14.67
N GLN A 48 11.35 7.34 -13.99
CA GLN A 48 11.59 7.44 -12.55
C GLN A 48 10.53 6.69 -11.74
N LEU A 49 9.25 6.75 -12.16
CA LEU A 49 8.17 5.96 -11.55
C LEU A 49 8.46 4.46 -11.68
N LEU A 50 8.84 3.99 -12.88
CA LEU A 50 9.23 2.58 -13.09
C LEU A 50 10.46 2.18 -12.28
N ALA A 51 11.45 3.06 -12.16
CA ALA A 51 12.63 2.80 -11.34
C ALA A 51 12.24 2.63 -9.85
N ALA A 52 11.37 3.50 -9.33
CA ALA A 52 10.85 3.40 -7.96
C ALA A 52 10.03 2.11 -7.76
N MET A 53 9.19 1.72 -8.72
CA MET A 53 8.47 0.44 -8.68
C MET A 53 9.45 -0.74 -8.65
N ASN A 54 10.50 -0.72 -9.48
CA ASN A 54 11.51 -1.77 -9.50
C ASN A 54 12.35 -1.83 -8.22
N GLN A 55 12.62 -0.69 -7.56
CA GLN A 55 13.25 -0.66 -6.24
C GLN A 55 12.35 -1.29 -5.19
N LEU A 56 11.06 -0.95 -5.19
CA LEU A 56 10.06 -1.54 -4.30
C LEU A 56 9.94 -3.06 -4.52
N GLY A 57 9.84 -3.49 -5.79
CA GLY A 57 9.81 -4.91 -6.18
C GLY A 57 11.07 -5.71 -5.86
N ALA A 58 12.16 -5.01 -5.50
CA ALA A 58 13.43 -5.58 -5.08
C ALA A 58 13.63 -5.52 -3.54
N GLN A 59 12.61 -5.21 -2.75
CA GLN A 59 12.71 -5.29 -1.30
C GLN A 59 12.87 -6.74 -0.82
N ARG A 60 13.61 -6.94 0.28
CA ARG A 60 13.96 -8.29 0.78
C ARG A 60 12.82 -8.98 1.52
N HIS A 61 11.92 -8.23 2.13
CA HIS A 61 10.79 -8.78 2.90
C HIS A 61 9.63 -9.25 2.01
N LEU A 62 9.68 -8.99 0.70
CA LEU A 62 8.69 -9.50 -0.25
C LEU A 62 8.92 -10.99 -0.51
N ALA A 63 7.83 -11.75 -0.57
CA ALA A 63 7.87 -13.19 -0.87
C ALA A 63 8.31 -13.51 -2.31
N ALA A 64 8.31 -12.53 -3.20
CA ALA A 64 8.72 -12.68 -4.60
C ALA A 64 9.52 -11.46 -5.07
N ARG A 65 10.29 -11.63 -6.15
CA ARG A 65 10.96 -10.53 -6.83
C ARG A 65 10.10 -10.03 -7.97
N TRP A 66 9.86 -8.72 -7.99
CA TRP A 66 9.02 -8.07 -8.98
C TRP A 66 9.86 -7.17 -9.88
N ARG A 67 9.58 -7.22 -11.18
CA ARG A 67 10.19 -6.34 -12.17
C ARG A 67 9.10 -5.76 -13.05
N TYR A 68 9.28 -4.49 -13.40
CA TYR A 68 8.31 -3.71 -14.15
C TYR A 68 8.99 -3.08 -15.36
N ALA A 69 8.31 -3.10 -16.49
CA ALA A 69 8.73 -2.43 -17.71
C ALA A 69 7.53 -1.87 -18.45
N MET A 70 7.71 -0.74 -19.13
CA MET A 70 6.73 -0.23 -20.08
C MET A 70 7.06 -0.73 -21.47
N ALA A 71 6.06 -1.30 -22.14
CA ALA A 71 6.06 -1.57 -23.56
C ALA A 71 5.34 -0.43 -24.31
N PRO A 72 5.45 -0.37 -25.66
CA PRO A 72 4.71 0.59 -26.46
C PRO A 72 3.20 0.55 -26.20
N ALA A 73 2.51 1.64 -26.55
CA ALA A 73 1.07 1.80 -26.29
C ALA A 73 0.67 1.68 -24.81
N CYS A 74 1.55 2.14 -23.91
CA CYS A 74 1.26 2.23 -22.48
C CYS A 74 0.90 0.88 -21.82
N VAL A 75 1.56 -0.19 -22.25
CA VAL A 75 1.39 -1.52 -21.69
C VAL A 75 2.41 -1.78 -20.58
N LEU A 76 1.95 -1.97 -19.35
CA LEU A 76 2.78 -2.38 -18.22
C LEU A 76 3.02 -3.89 -18.26
N LYS A 77 4.29 -4.28 -18.31
CA LYS A 77 4.73 -5.66 -18.10
C LYS A 77 5.14 -5.85 -16.64
N VAL A 78 4.54 -6.86 -16.00
CA VAL A 78 4.84 -7.28 -14.63
C VAL A 78 5.45 -8.66 -14.69
N ARG A 79 6.71 -8.78 -14.27
CA ARG A 79 7.42 -10.06 -14.14
C ARG A 79 7.62 -10.38 -12.67
N VAL A 80 7.20 -11.58 -12.28
CA VAL A 80 7.27 -12.07 -10.89
C VAL A 80 8.13 -13.33 -10.87
N ARG A 81 9.11 -13.37 -9.97
CA ARG A 81 9.95 -14.54 -9.74
C ARG A 81 9.84 -15.00 -8.29
N ASN A 82 9.31 -16.19 -8.10
CA ASN A 82 9.30 -16.94 -6.84
C ASN A 82 9.57 -18.41 -7.16
N GLY A 83 10.83 -18.73 -7.46
CA GLY A 83 11.19 -19.94 -8.20
C GLY A 83 11.15 -19.66 -9.69
N GLU A 84 10.09 -20.10 -10.37
CA GLU A 84 9.85 -19.86 -11.80
C GLU A 84 9.42 -18.40 -12.06
N ALA A 85 9.84 -17.86 -13.21
CA ALA A 85 9.48 -16.50 -13.62
C ALA A 85 8.19 -16.52 -14.43
N THR A 86 7.21 -15.73 -14.02
CA THR A 86 5.98 -15.49 -14.77
C THR A 86 5.93 -14.04 -15.22
N GLU A 87 5.35 -13.78 -16.39
CA GLU A 87 5.15 -12.43 -16.91
C GLU A 87 3.69 -12.22 -17.32
N LYS A 88 3.15 -11.06 -16.97
CA LYS A 88 1.81 -10.60 -17.37
C LYS A 88 1.93 -9.19 -17.92
N ALA A 89 1.06 -8.85 -18.87
CA ALA A 89 0.99 -7.53 -19.46
C ALA A 89 -0.42 -6.97 -19.31
N THR A 90 -0.53 -5.66 -19.06
CA THR A 90 -1.81 -4.97 -18.90
C THR A 90 -1.72 -3.56 -19.49
N ALA A 91 -2.74 -3.13 -20.22
CA ALA A 91 -2.84 -1.76 -20.72
C ALA A 91 -3.15 -0.83 -19.54
N LEU A 92 -2.38 0.25 -19.40
CA LEU A 92 -2.60 1.21 -18.31
C LEU A 92 -3.64 2.28 -18.65
N GLU A 93 -3.84 2.62 -19.92
CA GLU A 93 -4.76 3.71 -20.30
C GLU A 93 -6.17 3.48 -19.73
N GLY A 94 -6.60 4.36 -18.82
CA GLY A 94 -7.88 4.27 -18.13
C GLY A 94 -8.03 3.04 -17.22
N ALA A 95 -6.93 2.39 -16.83
CA ALA A 95 -6.93 1.29 -15.89
C ALA A 95 -7.20 1.75 -14.46
N THR A 96 -7.82 0.89 -13.66
CA THR A 96 -8.07 1.14 -12.23
C THR A 96 -7.07 0.36 -11.40
N VAL A 97 -6.55 0.99 -10.35
CA VAL A 97 -5.70 0.35 -9.35
C VAL A 97 -6.55 0.01 -8.12
N GLU A 98 -6.72 -1.28 -7.87
CA GLU A 98 -7.51 -1.81 -6.76
C GLU A 98 -6.59 -2.38 -5.69
N THR A 99 -7.01 -2.26 -4.43
CA THR A 99 -6.33 -2.90 -3.29
C THR A 99 -7.24 -3.96 -2.70
N ARG A 100 -6.72 -5.17 -2.51
CA ARG A 100 -7.43 -6.27 -1.85
C ARG A 100 -6.54 -6.87 -0.77
N SER A 101 -7.08 -7.09 0.42
CA SER A 101 -6.36 -7.78 1.51
C SER A 101 -6.89 -9.19 1.67
N GLU A 102 -5.99 -10.17 1.76
CA GLU A 102 -6.31 -11.59 1.94
C GLU A 102 -5.17 -12.25 2.72
N ASP A 103 -5.47 -13.02 3.76
CA ASP A 103 -4.47 -13.72 4.58
C ASP A 103 -3.31 -12.85 5.10
N LYS A 104 -3.62 -11.61 5.51
CA LYS A 104 -2.63 -10.59 5.95
C LYS A 104 -1.64 -10.15 4.87
N VAL A 105 -1.93 -10.45 3.61
CA VAL A 105 -1.19 -9.98 2.43
C VAL A 105 -2.08 -9.01 1.67
N ILE A 106 -1.52 -7.84 1.35
CA ILE A 106 -2.16 -6.81 0.57
C ILE A 106 -1.74 -6.99 -0.89
N HIS A 107 -2.74 -7.20 -1.75
CA HIS A 107 -2.63 -7.33 -3.18
C HIS A 107 -2.95 -6.00 -3.85
N ILE A 108 -2.01 -5.49 -4.65
CA ILE A 108 -2.25 -4.37 -5.55
C ILE A 108 -2.57 -4.93 -6.92
N LEU A 109 -3.76 -4.63 -7.42
CA LEU A 109 -4.34 -5.16 -8.65
C LEU A 109 -4.51 -4.05 -9.68
N VAL A 110 -4.20 -4.34 -10.93
CA VAL A 110 -4.44 -3.44 -12.07
C VAL A 110 -5.52 -4.06 -12.95
N ARG A 111 -6.64 -3.35 -13.11
CA ARG A 111 -7.76 -3.75 -13.95
C ARG A 111 -7.82 -2.85 -15.19
N THR A 112 -7.78 -3.45 -16.37
CA THR A 112 -7.90 -2.70 -17.63
C THR A 112 -9.32 -2.14 -17.81
N LYS A 113 -9.43 -1.07 -18.61
CA LYS A 113 -10.71 -0.52 -19.05
C LYS A 113 -11.48 -1.49 -19.97
N THR A 114 -10.77 -2.32 -20.73
CA THR A 114 -11.33 -3.26 -21.71
C THR A 114 -12.00 -4.46 -21.02
N GLY A 115 -13.27 -4.25 -20.66
CA GLY A 115 -14.24 -5.29 -20.30
C GLY A 115 -14.11 -5.82 -18.87
N PRO A 116 -15.23 -5.94 -18.12
CA PRO A 116 -15.23 -6.45 -16.74
C PRO A 116 -14.79 -7.92 -16.61
N GLU A 117 -14.73 -8.66 -17.72
CA GLU A 117 -14.27 -10.07 -17.76
C GLU A 117 -12.74 -10.22 -17.78
N SER A 118 -11.97 -9.15 -18.02
CA SER A 118 -10.52 -9.21 -17.97
C SER A 118 -10.04 -9.43 -16.52
N ALA A 119 -9.41 -10.57 -16.26
CA ALA A 119 -8.85 -10.86 -14.95
C ALA A 119 -7.79 -9.81 -14.56
N PRO A 120 -7.84 -9.27 -13.33
CA PRO A 120 -6.89 -8.24 -12.91
C PRO A 120 -5.46 -8.80 -12.84
N VAL A 121 -4.49 -7.97 -13.23
CA VAL A 121 -3.07 -8.31 -13.07
C VAL A 121 -2.62 -7.90 -11.67
N VAL A 122 -2.06 -8.85 -10.92
CA VAL A 122 -1.41 -8.54 -9.64
C VAL A 122 -0.11 -7.79 -9.91
N ALA A 123 -0.02 -6.54 -9.45
CA ALA A 123 1.16 -5.71 -9.60
C ALA A 123 2.10 -5.80 -8.39
N LEU A 124 1.59 -6.08 -7.20
CA LEU A 124 2.40 -6.32 -6.00
C LEU A 124 1.63 -7.16 -4.98
N LYS A 125 2.37 -7.98 -4.21
CA LYS A 125 1.90 -8.56 -2.96
C LYS A 125 2.87 -8.19 -1.85
N SER A 126 2.38 -7.60 -0.77
CA SER A 126 3.19 -7.28 0.41
C SER A 126 2.39 -7.47 1.70
N SER A 127 3.06 -7.85 2.78
CA SER A 127 2.50 -7.80 4.14
C SER A 127 2.65 -6.41 4.78
N LYS A 128 3.40 -5.49 4.16
CA LYS A 128 3.57 -4.12 4.64
C LYS A 128 2.59 -3.18 3.95
N TRP A 129 1.83 -2.45 4.74
CA TRP A 129 0.90 -1.43 4.24
C TRP A 129 1.60 -0.30 3.49
N SER A 130 2.77 0.14 3.96
CA SER A 130 3.57 1.22 3.34
C SER A 130 3.97 0.88 1.89
N ASP A 131 4.36 -0.37 1.62
CA ASP A 131 4.64 -0.82 0.25
C ASP A 131 3.41 -0.72 -0.65
N SER A 132 2.25 -1.13 -0.12
CA SER A 132 0.99 -1.15 -0.85
C SER A 132 0.54 0.26 -1.24
N VAL A 133 0.59 1.20 -0.29
CA VAL A 133 0.28 2.62 -0.55
C VAL A 133 1.27 3.21 -1.55
N ARG A 134 2.57 2.94 -1.38
CA ARG A 134 3.60 3.43 -2.29
C ARG A 134 3.41 2.88 -3.70
N MET A 135 3.15 1.59 -3.85
CA MET A 135 2.88 0.98 -5.16
C MET A 135 1.60 1.51 -5.80
N GLN A 136 0.53 1.69 -5.02
CA GLN A 136 -0.73 2.24 -5.52
C GLN A 136 -0.52 3.67 -6.06
N ALA A 137 0.19 4.51 -5.31
CA ALA A 137 0.50 5.87 -5.72
C ALA A 137 1.39 5.92 -6.98
N LEU A 138 2.40 5.06 -7.08
CA LEU A 138 3.26 4.93 -8.26
C LEU A 138 2.46 4.53 -9.51
N LEU A 139 1.59 3.51 -9.39
CA LEU A 139 0.74 3.05 -10.49
C LEU A 139 -0.26 4.11 -10.92
N ALA A 140 -0.86 4.85 -9.98
CA ALA A 140 -1.79 5.93 -10.30
C ALA A 140 -1.10 7.08 -11.06
N HIS A 141 0.13 7.44 -10.70
CA HIS A 141 0.90 8.42 -11.48
C HIS A 141 1.31 7.87 -12.84
N LEU A 142 1.67 6.59 -12.92
CA LEU A 142 2.06 5.94 -14.16
C LEU A 142 0.88 5.87 -15.15
N GLU A 143 -0.31 5.50 -14.67
CA GLU A 143 -1.55 5.51 -15.46
C GLU A 143 -1.87 6.91 -16.00
N ARG A 144 -1.83 7.94 -15.15
CA ARG A 144 -2.07 9.32 -15.58
C ARG A 144 -1.07 9.78 -16.64
N SER A 145 0.20 9.36 -16.54
CA SER A 145 1.22 9.67 -17.56
C SER A 145 0.93 9.04 -18.92
N CYS A 146 0.11 7.99 -18.94
CA CYS A 146 -0.32 7.29 -20.13
C CYS A 146 -1.62 7.84 -20.73
N SER A 147 -2.47 8.44 -19.89
CA SER A 147 -3.73 9.07 -20.31
C SER A 147 -3.55 10.53 -20.73
N ALA A 148 -2.41 11.15 -20.43
CA ALA A 148 -2.07 12.48 -20.92
C ALA A 148 -1.64 12.40 -22.39
N PRO A 149 -2.22 13.21 -23.30
CA PRO A 149 -1.72 13.28 -24.67
C PRO A 149 -0.26 13.73 -24.62
N ALA A 150 0.63 12.93 -25.21
CA ALA A 150 2.00 13.37 -25.47
C ALA A 150 1.90 14.69 -26.25
N ALA A 151 2.33 15.79 -25.64
CA ALA A 151 2.49 17.03 -26.37
C ALA A 151 3.45 16.75 -27.54
N ALA A 152 2.93 16.96 -28.75
CA ALA A 152 3.60 16.72 -30.02
C ALA A 152 4.84 17.61 -30.20
#